data_AF-A0A3S4IRT1-F1
#
_entry.id   AF-A0A3S4IRT1-F1
#
_cell.length_a   1.000
_cell.length_b   1.000
_cell.length_c   1.000
_cell.angle_alpha   90.00
_cell.angle_beta   90.00
_cell.angle_gamma   90.00
#
_symmetry.space_group_name_H-M   'P 1'
#
loop_
_entity.id
_entity.type
_entity.pdbx_description
1 polymer ?
#
loop_
_entity_poly.entity_id
_entity_poly.type
_entity_poly.pdbx_seq_one_letter_code
_entity_poly.pdbx_strand_id
1 'polypeptide(L)'
;MPPGIPLTEADLQHDLDRRRPGTSRYTTQRREPDQVKILSGVFDGVTTGTSIGLLIENTDQRSQDYSAIKDVFRPGHADYTYEQKYGLRDYRGGGRSSARETAMRVAAGAIAKKYLAEKFGIEIRGCLTQMGDIPLEIKGLASG
;
A
#
# COMPACT_ATOMS: atom_id res chain seq x y z
N MET A 1 17.98 -3.93 -4.16
CA MET A 1 17.97 -2.97 -5.29
C MET A 1 19.41 -2.75 -5.71
N PRO A 2 19.80 -2.87 -6.99
CA PRO A 2 21.17 -2.57 -7.41
C PRO A 2 21.54 -1.12 -7.11
N PRO A 3 22.84 -0.80 -6.91
CA PRO A 3 23.29 0.58 -6.81
C PRO A 3 23.13 1.32 -8.15
N GLY A 4 23.10 2.65 -8.09
CA GLY A 4 23.15 3.50 -9.29
C GLY A 4 21.80 3.79 -9.95
N ILE A 5 20.68 3.54 -9.27
CA ILE A 5 19.34 3.88 -9.76
C ILE A 5 18.89 5.19 -9.11
N PRO A 6 18.52 6.23 -9.87
CA PRO A 6 17.90 7.42 -9.29
C PRO A 6 16.61 7.06 -8.53
N LEU A 7 16.49 7.50 -7.28
CA LEU A 7 15.31 7.22 -6.46
C LEU A 7 15.05 8.36 -5.47
N THR A 8 13.81 8.84 -5.48
CA THR A 8 13.27 9.87 -4.58
C THR A 8 11.89 9.47 -4.11
N GLU A 9 11.40 10.05 -3.01
CA GLU A 9 10.04 9.84 -2.51
C GLU A 9 8.96 10.12 -3.57
N ALA A 10 9.20 11.11 -4.43
CA ALA A 10 8.30 11.49 -5.51
C ALA A 10 8.06 10.36 -6.53
N ASP A 11 9.07 9.50 -6.74
CA ASP A 11 8.94 8.32 -7.61
C ASP A 11 7.93 7.30 -7.06
N LEU A 12 7.79 7.23 -5.73
CA LEU A 12 6.87 6.32 -5.05
C LEU A 12 5.49 6.95 -4.84
N GLN A 13 5.45 8.27 -4.65
CA GLN A 13 4.26 8.99 -4.24
C GLN A 13 3.11 8.88 -5.26
N HIS A 14 3.40 8.82 -6.57
CA HIS A 14 2.37 8.65 -7.59
C HIS A 14 1.53 7.37 -7.39
N ASP A 15 2.18 6.24 -7.12
CA ASP A 15 1.47 4.98 -6.90
C ASP A 15 0.78 4.94 -5.52
N LEU A 16 1.37 5.60 -4.50
CA LEU A 16 0.74 5.76 -3.19
C LEU A 16 -0.53 6.63 -3.26
N ASP A 17 -0.51 7.72 -4.04
CA ASP A 17 -1.67 8.58 -4.26
C ASP A 17 -2.81 7.87 -4.99
N ARG A 18 -2.49 6.92 -5.88
CA ARG A 18 -3.50 6.06 -6.53
C ARG A 18 -4.10 5.03 -5.56
N ARG A 19 -3.33 4.61 -4.56
CA ARG A 19 -3.75 3.64 -3.53
C ARG A 19 -4.54 4.30 -2.41
N ARG A 20 -4.21 5.54 -2.05
CA ARG A 20 -4.66 6.14 -0.79
C ARG A 20 -6.19 6.13 -0.64
N PRO A 21 -6.71 5.93 0.58
CA PRO A 21 -8.14 5.98 0.86
C PRO A 21 -8.73 7.39 0.66
N GLY A 22 -10.06 7.48 0.62
CA GLY A 22 -10.75 8.77 0.62
C GLY A 22 -10.71 9.51 -0.73
N THR A 23 -10.35 8.82 -1.81
CA THR A 23 -10.34 9.37 -3.18
C THR A 23 -11.73 9.42 -3.81
N SER A 24 -12.71 8.71 -3.24
CA SER A 24 -14.08 8.65 -3.73
C SER A 24 -15.09 8.64 -2.59
N ARG A 25 -16.27 9.23 -2.82
CA ARG A 25 -17.43 9.23 -1.90
C ARG A 25 -17.91 7.83 -1.50
N TYR A 26 -17.54 6.81 -2.28
CA TYR A 26 -17.91 5.41 -2.06
C TYR A 26 -16.87 4.62 -1.26
N THR A 27 -15.74 5.23 -0.92
CA THR A 27 -14.66 4.60 -0.14
C THR A 27 -14.64 5.13 1.28
N THR A 28 -13.77 4.56 2.13
CA THR A 28 -13.61 5.02 3.52
C THR A 28 -13.39 6.54 3.60
N GLN A 29 -13.95 7.16 4.64
CA GLN A 29 -13.79 8.59 4.90
C GLN A 29 -12.40 8.98 5.42
N ARG A 30 -11.57 7.98 5.77
CA ARG A 30 -10.21 8.24 6.25
C ARG A 30 -9.39 8.95 5.19
N ARG A 31 -8.68 9.98 5.62
CA ARG A 31 -7.75 10.73 4.78
C ARG A 31 -6.33 10.48 5.27
N GLU A 32 -5.73 9.42 4.74
CA GLU A 32 -4.31 9.15 4.92
C GLU A 32 -3.57 9.72 3.71
N PRO A 33 -2.62 10.64 3.89
CA PRO A 33 -1.89 11.24 2.78
C PRO A 33 -0.83 10.27 2.21
N ASP A 34 -0.56 9.16 2.90
CA ASP A 34 0.41 8.14 2.49
C ASP A 34 1.79 8.68 2.15
N GLN A 35 2.22 9.73 2.86
CA GLN A 35 3.53 10.33 2.63
C GLN A 35 4.62 9.34 3.02
N VAL A 36 5.43 8.95 2.04
CA VAL A 36 6.58 8.07 2.26
C VAL A 36 7.83 8.88 2.56
N LYS A 37 8.65 8.36 3.46
CA LYS A 37 10.01 8.84 3.74
C LYS A 37 10.99 7.71 3.46
N ILE A 38 12.07 7.98 2.72
CA ILE A 38 13.18 7.04 2.55
C ILE A 38 14.15 7.24 3.72
N LEU A 39 14.37 6.18 4.50
CA LEU A 39 15.20 6.21 5.70
C LEU A 39 16.63 5.70 5.46
N SER A 40 16.84 4.86 4.45
CA SER A 40 18.16 4.26 4.16
C SER A 40 18.23 3.77 2.71
N GLY A 41 19.42 3.35 2.27
CA GLY A 41 19.62 2.68 0.98
C GLY A 41 19.67 3.63 -0.23
N VAL A 42 19.54 4.94 0.00
CA VAL A 42 19.66 6.00 -1.00
C VAL A 42 20.62 7.07 -0.45
N PHE A 43 21.53 7.54 -1.30
CA PHE A 43 22.46 8.62 -1.02
C PHE A 43 22.53 9.54 -2.25
N ASP A 44 22.43 10.85 -2.04
CA ASP A 44 22.35 11.86 -3.12
C ASP A 44 21.35 11.52 -4.24
N GLY A 45 20.18 11.00 -3.85
CA GLY A 45 19.11 10.63 -4.78
C GLY A 45 19.38 9.38 -5.61
N VAL A 46 20.38 8.57 -5.24
CA VAL A 46 20.76 7.35 -5.97
C VAL A 46 20.82 6.16 -5.01
N THR A 47 20.34 5.00 -5.45
CA THR A 47 20.40 3.75 -4.67
C THR A 47 21.85 3.33 -4.43
N THR A 48 22.15 2.87 -3.21
CA THR A 48 23.51 2.48 -2.81
C THR A 48 23.79 0.99 -2.92
N GLY A 49 22.77 0.19 -3.24
CA GLY A 49 22.85 -1.27 -3.23
C GLY A 49 22.48 -1.92 -1.90
N THR A 50 22.34 -1.15 -0.82
CA THR A 50 21.95 -1.64 0.50
C THR A 50 20.42 -1.65 0.69
N SER A 51 19.97 -2.10 1.85
CA SER A 51 18.54 -2.15 2.20
C SER A 51 17.91 -0.76 2.20
N ILE A 52 16.80 -0.62 1.47
CA ILE A 52 16.00 0.61 1.43
C ILE A 52 14.94 0.54 2.53
N GLY A 53 15.10 1.37 3.56
CA GLY A 53 14.13 1.56 4.63
C GLY A 53 13.10 2.60 4.21
N LEU A 54 11.81 2.30 4.44
CA LEU A 54 10.70 3.18 4.11
C LEU A 54 9.82 3.38 5.35
N LEU A 55 9.31 4.60 5.53
CA LEU A 55 8.36 4.94 6.59
C LEU A 55 7.16 5.67 6.00
N ILE A 56 5.96 5.22 6.39
CA ILE A 56 4.70 5.90 6.13
C ILE A 56 3.99 6.04 7.47
N GLU A 57 3.72 7.27 7.88
CA GLU A 57 3.04 7.57 9.15
C GLU A 57 1.52 7.39 9.00
N ASN A 58 0.84 7.06 10.10
CA ASN A 58 -0.63 7.06 10.17
C ASN A 58 -1.07 8.39 10.79
N THR A 59 -1.88 9.18 10.08
CA THR A 59 -2.29 10.51 10.54
C THR A 59 -3.75 10.58 10.99
N ASP A 60 -4.62 9.67 10.56
CA ASP A 60 -6.06 9.66 10.87
C ASP A 60 -6.47 8.36 11.60
N GLN A 61 -5.73 8.02 12.67
CA GLN A 61 -6.04 6.85 13.50
C GLN A 61 -7.18 7.17 14.48
N ARG A 62 -8.41 6.84 14.09
CA ARG A 62 -9.58 6.92 14.97
C ARG A 62 -9.70 5.66 15.81
N SER A 63 -9.15 5.69 17.02
CA SER A 63 -9.17 4.57 17.96
C SER A 63 -10.52 4.38 18.67
N GLN A 64 -11.37 5.42 18.72
CA GLN A 64 -12.61 5.42 19.51
C GLN A 64 -13.77 4.62 18.89
N ASP A 65 -13.78 4.42 17.57
CA ASP A 65 -14.91 3.78 16.86
C ASP A 65 -14.98 2.25 17.00
N TYR A 66 -14.06 1.63 17.75
CA TYR A 66 -13.86 0.17 17.76
C TYR A 66 -14.22 -0.54 19.07
N SER A 67 -14.67 0.18 20.10
CA SER A 67 -15.02 -0.40 21.41
C SER A 67 -16.17 -1.41 21.31
N ALA A 68 -17.16 -1.15 20.44
CA ALA A 68 -18.32 -2.01 20.24
C ALA A 68 -18.01 -3.39 19.63
N ILE A 69 -16.84 -3.56 18.98
CA ILE A 69 -16.45 -4.82 18.34
C ILE A 69 -15.35 -5.56 19.08
N LYS A 70 -14.97 -5.11 20.28
CA LYS A 70 -13.93 -5.75 21.09
C LYS A 70 -14.22 -7.22 21.35
N ASP A 71 -15.46 -7.54 21.70
CA ASP A 71 -15.89 -8.88 22.09
C ASP A 71 -16.55 -9.65 20.93
N VAL A 72 -16.40 -9.17 19.69
CA VAL A 72 -17.00 -9.77 18.49
C VAL A 72 -15.90 -10.17 17.50
N PHE A 73 -16.00 -11.37 16.92
CA PHE A 73 -15.19 -11.76 15.76
C PHE A 73 -15.95 -11.41 14.49
N ARG A 74 -15.38 -10.56 13.63
CA ARG A 74 -16.05 -10.15 12.39
C ARG A 74 -15.97 -11.28 11.36
N PRO A 75 -17.10 -11.73 10.78
CA PRO A 75 -17.07 -12.67 9.68
C PRO A 75 -16.16 -12.20 8.53
N GLY A 76 -15.40 -13.13 7.96
CA GLY A 76 -14.44 -12.85 6.88
C GLY A 76 -13.17 -12.09 7.28
N HIS A 77 -13.01 -11.72 8.56
CA HIS A 77 -11.80 -11.09 9.07
C HIS A 77 -10.89 -12.09 9.78
N ALA A 78 -9.61 -11.75 9.89
CA ALA A 78 -8.61 -12.59 10.53
C ALA A 78 -8.71 -12.60 12.07
N ASP A 79 -9.75 -12.01 12.66
CA ASP A 79 -9.90 -11.79 14.10
C ASP A 79 -9.75 -13.11 14.88
N TYR A 80 -10.64 -14.08 14.62
CA TYR A 80 -10.66 -15.37 15.32
C TYR A 80 -9.37 -16.16 15.10
N THR A 81 -8.90 -16.26 13.86
CA THR A 81 -7.70 -17.05 13.54
C THR A 81 -6.43 -16.45 14.14
N TYR A 82 -6.34 -15.12 14.26
CA TYR A 82 -5.23 -14.47 14.97
C TYR A 82 -5.25 -14.78 16.47
N GLU A 83 -6.39 -14.66 17.11
CA GLU A 83 -6.51 -14.91 18.54
C GLU A 83 -6.21 -16.37 18.88
N GLN A 84 -6.75 -17.32 18.11
CA GLN A 84 -6.46 -18.74 18.31
C GLN A 84 -4.99 -19.08 18.09
N LYS A 85 -4.32 -18.44 17.13
CA LYS A 85 -2.93 -18.73 16.81
C LYS A 85 -1.92 -18.09 17.77
N TYR A 86 -2.19 -16.85 18.20
CA TYR A 86 -1.22 -16.02 18.91
C TYR A 86 -1.65 -15.64 20.33
N GLY A 87 -2.88 -15.98 20.75
CA GLY A 87 -3.44 -15.64 22.06
C GLY A 87 -3.75 -14.15 22.25
N LEU A 88 -3.41 -13.30 21.28
CA LEU A 88 -3.60 -11.86 21.34
C LEU A 88 -4.11 -11.32 20.00
N ARG A 89 -5.20 -10.57 20.06
CA ARG A 89 -5.85 -9.92 18.92
C ARG A 89 -5.96 -8.43 19.14
N ASP A 90 -5.55 -7.64 18.15
CA ASP A 90 -5.91 -6.22 18.08
C ASP A 90 -7.28 -6.06 17.41
N TYR A 91 -8.32 -5.99 18.23
CA TYR A 91 -9.72 -5.86 17.77
C TYR A 91 -9.98 -4.59 16.94
N ARG A 92 -9.08 -3.59 16.98
CA ARG A 92 -9.19 -2.35 16.19
C ARG A 92 -8.90 -2.58 14.70
N GLY A 93 -8.51 -3.80 14.30
CA GLY A 93 -8.13 -4.13 12.93
C GLY A 93 -6.78 -3.53 12.52
N GLY A 94 -5.89 -3.32 13.50
CA GLY A 94 -4.52 -2.90 13.31
C GLY A 94 -3.56 -4.08 13.05
N GLY A 95 -2.30 -3.76 12.75
CA GLY A 95 -1.25 -4.76 12.58
C GLY A 95 -1.27 -5.47 11.22
N ARG A 96 -0.83 -6.74 11.21
CA ARG A 96 -0.53 -7.48 9.96
C ARG A 96 -1.76 -7.86 9.12
N SER A 97 -2.95 -7.88 9.72
CA SER A 97 -4.22 -8.08 9.00
C SER A 97 -4.78 -6.77 8.43
N SER A 98 -4.15 -5.62 8.69
CA SER A 98 -4.63 -4.33 8.25
C SER A 98 -4.40 -4.12 6.75
N ALA A 99 -5.41 -3.59 6.06
CA ALA A 99 -5.25 -3.07 4.71
C ALA A 99 -4.17 -1.96 4.62
N ARG A 100 -3.75 -1.37 5.76
CA ARG A 100 -2.65 -0.40 5.80
C ARG A 100 -1.32 -0.98 5.32
N GLU A 101 -1.10 -2.27 5.53
CA GLU A 101 0.10 -2.96 5.08
C GLU A 101 0.30 -2.85 3.55
N THR A 102 -0.79 -2.76 2.79
CA THR A 102 -0.74 -2.58 1.33
C THR A 102 -0.04 -1.30 0.90
N ALA A 103 0.00 -0.25 1.74
CA ALA A 103 0.74 0.97 1.45
C ALA A 103 2.24 0.69 1.29
N MET A 104 2.80 -0.14 2.18
CA MET A 104 4.21 -0.52 2.09
C MET A 104 4.49 -1.42 0.88
N ARG A 105 3.54 -2.29 0.50
CA ARG A 105 3.65 -3.09 -0.72
C ARG A 105 3.64 -2.23 -1.98
N VAL A 106 2.79 -1.21 -2.03
CA VAL A 106 2.73 -0.26 -3.14
C VAL A 106 4.02 0.55 -3.22
N ALA A 107 4.53 1.04 -2.09
CA ALA A 107 5.81 1.76 -2.05
C ALA A 107 6.98 0.89 -2.56
N ALA A 108 7.09 -0.35 -2.08
CA ALA A 108 8.09 -1.30 -2.57
C ALA A 108 7.88 -1.67 -4.06
N GLY A 109 6.63 -1.81 -4.47
CA GLY A 109 6.25 -2.08 -5.86
C GLY A 109 6.62 -0.94 -6.80
N ALA A 110 6.52 0.32 -6.36
CA ALA A 110 6.94 1.48 -7.14
C ALA A 110 8.46 1.47 -7.40
N ILE A 111 9.27 1.11 -6.40
CA ILE A 111 10.72 0.90 -6.57
C ILE A 111 10.98 -0.20 -7.61
N ALA A 112 10.28 -1.33 -7.52
CA ALA A 112 10.42 -2.43 -8.48
C ALA A 112 9.99 -2.03 -9.89
N LYS A 113 8.86 -1.31 -10.04
CA LYS A 113 8.39 -0.77 -11.33
C LYS A 113 9.42 0.16 -11.96
N LYS A 114 9.98 1.09 -11.17
CA LYS A 114 11.01 2.01 -11.65
C LYS A 114 12.24 1.27 -12.15
N TYR A 115 12.72 0.29 -11.37
CA TYR A 115 13.84 -0.56 -11.80
C TYR A 115 13.56 -1.28 -13.12
N LEU A 116 12.38 -1.89 -13.25
CA LEU A 116 11.99 -2.64 -14.45
C LEU A 116 11.86 -1.74 -15.68
N ALA A 117 11.29 -0.54 -15.51
CA ALA A 117 11.19 0.44 -16.57
C ALA A 117 12.58 0.91 -17.03
N GLU A 118 13.45 1.32 -16.11
CA GLU A 118 14.77 1.87 -16.47
C GLU A 118 15.74 0.83 -17.03
N LYS A 119 15.72 -0.41 -16.52
CA LYS A 119 16.67 -1.44 -16.95
C LYS A 119 16.19 -2.26 -18.15
N PHE A 120 14.88 -2.43 -18.30
CA PHE A 120 14.34 -3.36 -19.28
C PHE A 120 13.24 -2.77 -20.15
N GLY A 121 12.86 -1.49 -19.96
CA GLY A 121 11.74 -0.89 -20.68
C GLY A 121 10.40 -1.55 -20.36
N ILE A 122 10.28 -2.23 -19.21
CA ILE A 122 9.07 -2.96 -18.84
C ILE A 122 8.08 -2.02 -18.15
N GLU A 123 6.89 -1.89 -18.73
CA GLU A 123 5.75 -1.21 -18.12
C GLU A 123 4.78 -2.18 -17.46
N ILE A 124 4.31 -1.82 -16.27
CA ILE A 124 3.31 -2.61 -15.52
C ILE A 124 2.07 -1.76 -15.30
N ARG A 125 0.92 -2.29 -15.71
CA ARG A 125 -0.41 -1.67 -15.58
C ARG A 125 -1.37 -2.63 -14.88
N GLY A 126 -2.36 -2.08 -14.18
CA GLY A 126 -3.44 -2.83 -13.55
C GLY A 126 -4.78 -2.14 -13.81
N CYS A 127 -5.82 -2.93 -14.08
CA CYS A 127 -7.17 -2.44 -14.35
C CYS A 127 -8.23 -3.35 -13.72
N LEU A 128 -9.43 -2.79 -13.50
CA LEU A 128 -10.60 -3.54 -13.04
C LEU A 128 -11.34 -4.09 -14.27
N THR A 129 -11.50 -5.41 -14.33
CA THR A 129 -12.20 -6.09 -15.44
C THR A 129 -13.65 -6.43 -15.13
N GLN A 130 -14.05 -6.44 -13.85
CA GLN A 130 -15.40 -6.80 -13.41
C GLN A 130 -15.68 -6.28 -11.99
N MET A 131 -16.93 -5.88 -11.73
CA MET A 131 -17.42 -5.55 -10.38
C MET A 131 -18.73 -6.28 -10.12
N GLY A 132 -18.76 -7.20 -9.15
CA GLY A 132 -19.90 -8.09 -8.96
C GLY A 132 -20.16 -8.88 -10.24
N ASP A 133 -21.41 -8.90 -10.73
CA ASP A 133 -21.79 -9.57 -11.98
C ASP A 133 -21.68 -8.66 -13.21
N ILE A 134 -21.10 -7.46 -13.07
CA ILE A 134 -21.01 -6.47 -14.14
C ILE A 134 -19.62 -6.53 -14.78
N PRO A 135 -19.47 -7.09 -16.00
CA PRO A 135 -18.20 -7.06 -16.73
C PRO A 135 -17.91 -5.64 -17.24
N LEU A 136 -16.62 -5.29 -17.29
CA LEU A 136 -16.13 -4.00 -17.76
C LEU A 136 -15.27 -4.19 -19.01
N GLU A 137 -15.48 -3.33 -20.00
CA GLU A 137 -14.62 -3.28 -21.18
C GLU A 137 -13.27 -2.65 -20.82
N ILE A 138 -12.17 -3.32 -21.16
CA ILE A 138 -10.81 -2.79 -20.94
C ILE A 138 -10.55 -1.73 -22.01
N LYS A 139 -10.67 -0.45 -21.64
CA LYS A 139 -10.34 0.67 -22.54
C LYS A 139 -8.86 1.02 -22.43
N GLY A 140 -8.14 0.89 -23.55
CA GLY A 140 -6.79 1.44 -23.74
C GLY A 140 -5.67 0.71 -22.98
N LEU A 141 -5.14 -0.36 -23.57
CA LEU A 141 -3.81 -0.92 -23.23
C LEU A 141 -2.70 -0.41 -24.16
N ALA A 142 -3.01 0.55 -25.05
CA ALA A 142 -2.08 1.01 -26.06
C ALA A 142 -0.80 1.58 -25.43
N SER A 143 0.31 0.94 -25.78
CA SER A 143 1.69 1.41 -25.67
C SER A 143 1.82 2.73 -26.42
N GLY A 144 2.10 3.81 -25.70
CA GLY A 144 2.70 5.01 -26.27
C GLY A 144 4.21 4.84 -26.26
#